data_AF-A0ABD0QAU5-F1
#
_entry.id   AF-A0ABD0QAU5-F1
#
_cell.length_a   1.000
_cell.length_b   1.000
_cell.length_c   1.000
_cell.angle_alpha   90.00
_cell.angle_beta   90.00
_cell.angle_gamma   90.00
#
_symmetry.space_group_name_H-M   'P 1'
#
loop_
_entity.id
_entity.type
_entity.pdbx_description
1 polymer ?
#
loop_
_entity_poly.entity_id
_entity_poly.type
_entity_poly.pdbx_seq_one_letter_code
_entity_poly.pdbx_strand_id
1 'polypeptide(L)'
;MAFNTLTSRAVLLYDEWLKEADPRTENWLLMASPFPQTIIIAAYVYFVTSLGPRLMENRKPFDLKRPMIIYNFSIVAFSVYMIYEFLMSGWANGYTYGCDIVDYSSSPQALR
;
A
#
# COMPACT_ATOMS: atom_id res chain seq x y z
N MET A 1 17.24 30.33 10.38
CA MET A 1 16.90 29.86 11.75
C MET A 1 15.49 29.28 11.84
N ALA A 2 14.44 29.99 11.42
CA ALA A 2 13.04 29.49 11.50
C ALA A 2 12.76 28.19 10.72
N PHE A 3 13.37 28.01 9.55
CA PHE A 3 13.21 26.79 8.74
C PHE A 3 13.80 25.56 9.46
N ASN A 4 15.03 25.67 9.97
CA ASN A 4 15.68 24.59 10.71
C ASN A 4 14.92 24.20 11.98
N THR A 5 14.32 25.17 12.67
CA THR A 5 13.49 24.89 13.85
C THR A 5 12.17 24.20 13.48
N LEU A 6 11.58 24.53 12.32
CA LEU A 6 10.36 23.88 11.83
C LEU A 6 10.64 22.44 11.41
N THR A 7 11.73 22.21 10.68
CA THR A 7 12.13 20.86 10.26
C THR A 7 12.43 19.96 11.46
N SER A 8 13.16 20.46 12.47
CA SER A 8 13.43 19.68 13.68
C SER A 8 12.15 19.33 14.45
N ARG A 9 11.18 20.27 14.53
CA ARG A 9 9.88 19.99 15.16
C ARG A 9 9.06 18.96 14.38
N ALA A 10 9.06 19.05 13.05
CA ALA A 10 8.36 18.09 12.21
C ALA A 10 8.94 16.68 12.33
N VAL A 11 10.27 16.55 12.37
CA VAL A 11 10.95 15.26 12.59
C VAL A 11 10.61 14.69 13.97
N LEU A 12 10.65 15.52 15.03
CA LEU A 12 10.29 15.06 16.37
C LEU A 12 8.84 14.56 16.46
N LEU A 13 7.90 15.27 15.85
CA LEU A 13 6.49 14.85 15.82
C LEU A 13 6.31 13.54 15.04
N TYR A 14 7.03 13.37 13.93
CA TYR A 14 7.01 12.13 13.16
C TYR A 14 7.59 10.96 13.95
N ASP A 15 8.73 11.16 14.61
CA ASP A 15 9.37 10.15 15.45
C ASP A 15 8.51 9.78 16.66
N GLU A 16 7.76 10.74 17.23
CA GLU A 16 6.78 10.45 18.28
C GLU A 16 5.60 9.64 17.77
N TRP A 17 5.04 9.98 16.60
CA TRP A 17 3.93 9.25 16.01
C TRP A 17 4.30 7.81 15.61
N LEU A 18 5.51 7.60 15.10
CA LEU A 18 6.01 6.27 14.73
C LEU A 18 6.13 5.29 15.91
N LYS A 19 6.19 5.77 17.16
CA LYS A 19 6.27 4.89 18.34
C LYS A 19 5.02 4.02 18.51
N GLU A 20 3.89 4.45 17.94
CA GLU A 20 2.62 3.70 17.96
C GLU A 20 2.49 2.73 16.77
N ALA A 21 3.50 2.62 15.91
CA ALA A 21 3.48 1.72 14.77
C ALA A 21 3.59 0.24 15.18
N ASP A 22 2.99 -0.64 14.39
CA ASP A 22 3.06 -2.09 14.63
C ASP A 22 4.43 -2.65 14.24
N PRO A 23 5.26 -3.09 15.21
CA PRO A 23 6.62 -3.57 14.95
C PRO A 23 6.64 -4.85 14.10
N ARG A 24 5.52 -5.60 14.01
CA ARG A 24 5.43 -6.84 13.20
C ARG A 24 5.59 -6.56 11.70
N THR A 25 5.32 -5.33 11.27
CA THR A 25 5.33 -4.93 9.85
C THR A 25 6.56 -4.12 9.44
N GLU A 26 7.47 -3.82 10.37
CA GLU A 26 8.60 -2.89 10.15
C GLU A 26 9.48 -3.26 8.95
N ASN A 27 9.76 -4.56 8.78
CA ASN A 27 10.63 -5.08 7.73
C ASN A 27 9.89 -5.40 6.42
N TRP A 28 8.59 -5.10 6.32
CA TRP A 28 7.82 -5.36 5.11
C TRP A 28 8.11 -4.31 4.03
N LEU A 29 7.92 -4.73 2.78
CA LEU A 29 8.15 -3.87 1.63
C LEU A 29 7.28 -2.61 1.73
N LEU A 30 7.90 -1.43 1.58
CA LEU A 30 7.28 -0.09 1.69
C LEU A 30 6.76 0.34 3.07
N MET A 31 7.02 -0.42 4.15
CA MET A 31 6.52 -0.09 5.49
C MET A 31 7.46 0.76 6.36
N ALA A 32 8.73 0.91 5.97
CA ALA A 32 9.72 1.65 6.77
C ALA A 32 9.42 3.16 6.91
N SER A 33 8.79 3.78 5.92
CA SER A 33 8.33 5.18 5.98
C SER A 33 7.30 5.45 4.87
N PRO A 34 6.49 6.52 4.97
CA PRO A 34 5.53 6.85 3.91
C PRO A 34 6.18 7.52 2.68
N PHE A 35 7.46 7.88 2.74
CA PHE A 35 8.13 8.63 1.65
C PHE A 35 8.30 7.81 0.36
N PRO A 36 8.80 6.55 0.38
CA PRO A 36 8.93 5.72 -0.82
C PRO A 36 7.62 5.61 -1.60
N GLN A 37 6.51 5.29 -0.93
CA GLN A 37 5.20 5.18 -1.59
C GLN A 37 4.70 6.53 -2.11
N THR A 38 4.96 7.63 -1.40
CA THR A 38 4.56 8.97 -1.83
C THR A 38 5.26 9.35 -3.13
N ILE A 39 6.56 9.03 -3.25
CA ILE A 39 7.33 9.26 -4.48
C ILE A 39 6.77 8.42 -5.64
N ILE A 40 6.48 7.14 -5.40
CA ILE A 40 5.91 6.24 -6.43
C ILE A 40 4.55 6.78 -6.92
N ILE A 41 3.67 7.17 -6.00
CA ILE A 41 2.34 7.71 -6.34
C ILE A 41 2.46 9.04 -7.07
N ALA A 42 3.33 9.95 -6.61
CA ALA A 42 3.56 11.23 -7.28
C ALA A 42 4.09 11.03 -8.71
N ALA A 43 5.03 10.09 -8.89
CA ALA A 43 5.56 9.72 -10.20
C ALA A 43 4.46 9.12 -11.09
N TYR A 44 3.63 8.23 -10.56
CA TYR A 44 2.47 7.67 -11.26
C TYR A 44 1.50 8.75 -11.71
N VAL A 45 1.07 9.65 -10.81
CA VAL A 45 0.13 10.74 -11.12
C VAL A 45 0.72 11.66 -12.19
N TYR A 46 1.98 12.07 -12.04
CA TYR A 46 2.66 12.89 -13.05
C TYR A 46 2.73 12.18 -14.41
N PHE A 47 3.04 10.88 -14.41
CA PHE A 47 3.12 10.09 -15.62
C PHE A 47 1.77 10.00 -16.33
N VAL A 48 0.69 9.62 -15.63
CA VAL A 48 -0.60 9.39 -16.28
C VAL A 48 -1.33 10.68 -16.67
N THR A 49 -1.10 11.79 -15.95
CA THR A 49 -1.80 13.06 -16.20
C THR A 49 -1.08 13.99 -17.16
N SER A 50 0.25 13.92 -17.25
CA SER A 50 1.05 14.90 -18.00
C SER A 50 2.02 14.24 -18.98
N LEU A 51 3.00 13.48 -18.47
CA LEU A 51 4.08 12.96 -19.31
C LEU A 51 3.59 11.92 -20.34
N GLY A 52 2.81 10.94 -19.90
CA GLY A 52 2.24 9.88 -20.73
C GLY A 52 1.40 10.40 -21.89
N PRO A 53 0.38 11.25 -21.65
CA PRO A 53 -0.41 11.87 -22.72
C PRO A 53 0.44 12.67 -23.72
N ARG A 54 1.42 13.45 -23.24
CA ARG A 54 2.35 14.20 -24.12
C ARG A 54 3.22 13.28 -24.99
N LEU A 55 3.70 12.17 -24.43
CA LEU A 55 4.47 11.19 -25.19
C LEU A 55 3.62 10.46 -26.25
N MET A 56 2.33 10.31 -25.99
CA MET A 56 1.37 9.60 -26.86
C MET A 56 0.64 10.50 -27.86
N GLU A 57 0.75 11.82 -27.74
CA GLU A 57 0.00 12.80 -28.55
C GLU A 57 0.09 12.55 -30.06
N ASN A 58 1.28 12.18 -30.55
CA ASN A 58 1.54 11.91 -31.96
C ASN A 58 1.84 10.42 -32.24
N ARG A 59 1.38 9.52 -31.36
CA ARG A 59 1.60 8.07 -31.48
C ARG A 59 0.27 7.33 -31.57
N LYS A 60 0.26 6.24 -32.33
CA LYS A 60 -0.90 5.32 -32.34
C LYS A 60 -1.00 4.61 -30.99
N PRO A 61 -2.22 4.29 -30.52
CA PRO A 61 -2.41 3.49 -29.31
C PRO A 61 -1.71 2.14 -29.41
N PHE A 62 -1.19 1.65 -28.29
CA PHE A 62 -0.60 0.32 -28.21
C PHE A 62 -1.68 -0.75 -28.27
N ASP A 63 -1.44 -1.84 -29.00
CA ASP A 63 -2.28 -3.04 -28.89
C ASP A 63 -1.84 -3.85 -27.66
N LEU A 64 -2.58 -3.65 -26.57
CA LEU A 64 -2.32 -4.31 -25.29
C LEU A 64 -3.32 -5.44 -24.99
N LYS A 65 -4.03 -5.97 -25.99
CA LYS A 65 -5.09 -6.97 -25.76
C LYS A 65 -4.61 -8.17 -24.96
N ARG A 66 -3.50 -8.80 -25.36
CA ARG A 66 -2.94 -9.97 -24.66
C ARG A 66 -2.43 -9.62 -23.25
N PRO A 67 -1.59 -8.56 -23.06
CA PRO A 67 -1.21 -8.11 -21.72
C PRO A 67 -2.41 -7.83 -20.80
N MET A 68 -3.47 -7.18 -21.30
CA MET A 68 -4.67 -6.88 -20.51
C MET A 68 -5.42 -8.14 -20.08
N ILE A 69 -5.53 -9.14 -20.95
CA ILE A 69 -6.17 -10.43 -20.59
C ILE A 69 -5.39 -11.11 -19.46
N ILE A 70 -4.06 -11.19 -19.58
CA ILE A 70 -3.20 -11.79 -18.55
C ILE A 70 -3.32 -11.01 -17.24
N TYR A 71 -3.23 -9.68 -17.30
CA TYR A 71 -3.36 -8.81 -16.14
C TYR A 71 -4.69 -9.03 -15.40
N ASN A 72 -5.83 -8.94 -16.11
CA ASN A 72 -7.15 -9.09 -15.50
C ASN A 72 -7.33 -10.48 -14.88
N PHE A 73 -6.88 -11.54 -15.56
CA PHE A 73 -6.95 -12.89 -15.00
C PHE A 73 -6.12 -13.03 -13.73
N SER A 74 -4.88 -12.51 -13.73
CA SER A 74 -4.02 -12.50 -12.54
C SER A 74 -4.63 -11.72 -11.38
N ILE A 75 -5.26 -10.56 -11.64
CA ILE A 75 -5.93 -9.77 -10.60
C ILE A 75 -7.15 -10.49 -10.03
N VAL A 76 -7.94 -11.20 -10.86
CA VAL A 76 -9.06 -12.02 -10.37
C VAL A 76 -8.55 -13.16 -9.49
N ALA A 77 -7.54 -13.90 -9.93
CA ALA A 77 -6.95 -14.99 -9.15
C ALA A 77 -6.37 -14.47 -7.81
N PHE A 78 -5.67 -13.33 -7.84
CA PHE A 78 -5.11 -12.72 -6.64
C PHE A 78 -6.21 -12.19 -5.69
N SER A 79 -7.30 -11.64 -6.23
CA SER A 79 -8.46 -11.21 -5.42
C SER A 79 -9.13 -12.39 -4.72
N VAL A 80 -9.30 -13.53 -5.41
CA VAL A 80 -9.84 -14.76 -4.79
C VAL A 80 -8.92 -15.25 -3.67
N TYR A 81 -7.60 -15.23 -3.89
CA TYR A 81 -6.63 -15.58 -2.87
C TYR A 81 -6.70 -14.65 -1.65
N MET A 82 -6.73 -13.32 -1.86
CA MET A 82 -6.86 -12.36 -0.75
C MET A 82 -8.16 -12.55 0.04
N ILE A 83 -9.29 -12.80 -0.64
CA ILE A 83 -10.55 -13.10 0.04
C ILE A 83 -10.39 -14.34 0.94
N TYR A 84 -9.80 -15.41 0.42
CA TYR A 84 -9.54 -16.61 1.21
C TYR A 84 -8.65 -16.32 2.42
N GLU A 85 -7.54 -15.59 2.25
CA GLU A 85 -6.67 -15.22 3.38
C GLU A 85 -7.41 -14.38 4.41
N PHE A 86 -8.16 -13.34 4.02
CA PHE A 86 -8.95 -12.54 4.97
C PHE A 86 -10.00 -13.37 5.71
N LEU A 87 -10.67 -14.30 5.03
CA LEU A 87 -11.63 -15.21 5.67
C LEU A 87 -10.92 -16.07 6.73
N MET A 88 -9.77 -16.65 6.41
CA MET A 88 -9.05 -17.52 7.32
C MET A 88 -8.31 -16.78 8.45
N SER A 89 -7.90 -15.52 8.23
CA SER A 89 -7.22 -14.70 9.25
C SER A 89 -8.18 -14.19 10.33
N GLY A 90 -9.49 -14.12 10.07
CA GLY A 90 -10.45 -13.75 11.13
C GLY A 90 -11.92 -13.86 10.75
N TRP A 91 -12.31 -13.38 9.57
CA TRP A 91 -13.73 -13.20 9.22
C TRP A 91 -14.54 -14.50 9.27
N ALA A 92 -13.98 -15.63 8.85
CA ALA A 92 -14.60 -16.95 8.94
C ALA A 92 -14.05 -17.80 10.11
N ASN A 93 -13.13 -17.25 10.91
CA ASN A 93 -12.38 -18.00 11.92
C ASN A 93 -12.19 -17.21 13.22
N GLY A 94 -13.28 -16.70 13.81
CA GLY A 94 -13.30 -16.14 15.17
C GLY A 94 -13.88 -14.74 15.30
N TYR A 95 -13.98 -13.98 14.20
CA TYR A 95 -14.63 -12.67 14.23
C TYR A 95 -16.13 -12.79 14.50
N THR A 96 -16.66 -11.80 15.22
CA THR A 96 -18.06 -11.74 15.64
C THR A 96 -18.93 -10.94 14.69
N TYR A 97 -18.33 -10.25 13.70
CA TYR A 97 -18.98 -9.28 12.81
C TYR A 97 -19.56 -8.08 13.57
N GLY A 98 -18.97 -7.79 14.74
CA GLY A 98 -19.34 -6.68 15.63
C GLY A 98 -18.13 -5.77 15.88
N CYS A 99 -17.71 -5.68 17.13
CA CYS A 99 -16.48 -4.98 17.50
C CYS A 99 -15.32 -5.98 17.53
N ASP A 100 -14.68 -6.20 16.39
CA ASP A 100 -13.52 -7.07 16.26
C ASP A 100 -12.24 -6.21 16.30
N ILE A 101 -11.52 -6.26 17.42
CA ILE A 101 -10.28 -5.48 17.63
C ILE A 101 -9.10 -6.12 16.90
N VAL A 102 -8.07 -5.32 16.63
CA VAL A 102 -6.81 -5.81 16.07
C VAL A 102 -6.08 -6.65 17.11
N ASP A 103 -5.74 -7.90 16.76
CA ASP A 103 -4.82 -8.72 17.53
C ASP A 103 -3.37 -8.34 17.18
N TYR A 104 -2.66 -7.72 18.13
CA TYR A 104 -1.26 -7.34 18.00
C TYR A 104 -0.26 -8.44 18.41
N SER A 105 -0.72 -9.65 18.71
CA SER A 105 0.14 -10.79 19.05
C SER A 105 0.92 -11.32 17.84
N SER A 106 1.98 -12.09 18.07
CA SER A 106 2.73 -12.80 17.02
C SER A 106 2.14 -14.19 16.71
N SER A 107 0.83 -14.39 16.97
CA SER A 107 0.18 -15.65 16.67
C SER A 107 0.15 -15.91 15.16
N PRO A 108 0.21 -17.18 14.71
CA PRO A 108 0.15 -17.49 13.28
C PRO A 108 -1.11 -16.99 12.59
N GLN A 109 -2.21 -16.83 13.32
CA GLN A 109 -3.46 -16.30 12.79
C GLN A 109 -3.40 -14.77 12.59
N ALA A 110 -2.82 -14.04 13.54
CA ALA A 110 -2.69 -12.58 13.45
C ALA A 110 -1.66 -12.12 12.40
N LEU A 111 -0.68 -12.97 12.08
CA LEU A 111 0.36 -12.71 11.08
C LEU A 111 0.05 -13.27 9.68
N ARG A 112 -1.14 -13.86 9.49
CA ARG A 112 -1.55 -14.50 8.25
C ARG A 112 -2.07 -13.50 7.22
#